data_AF-A0AA96FUU3-F1
#
_entry.id   AF-A0AA96FUU3-F1
#
_cell.length_a   1.000
_cell.length_b   1.000
_cell.length_c   1.000
_cell.angle_alpha   90.00
_cell.angle_beta   90.00
_cell.angle_gamma   90.00
#
_symmetry.space_group_name_H-M   'P 1'
#
loop_
_entity.id
_entity.type
_entity.pdbx_description
1 polymer ?
#
loop_
_entity_poly.entity_id
_entity_poly.type
_entity_poly.pdbx_seq_one_letter_code
_entity_poly.pdbx_strand_id
1 'polypeptide(L)'
;MAGYTVRPDELDGAGKAGKEVAGQMRGELPAYTQEHYSDPKSADAPSNGLYGWKIGSAADRCWDVWHTHLNNLAGQLEGAAGNLITTAENYRKAEQTGVLRLDGTPGGAQ
;
A
#
# COMPACT_ATOMS: atom_id res chain seq x y z
N MET A 1 -16.64 31.00 9.64
CA MET A 1 -15.92 29.73 9.70
C MET A 1 -16.21 29.00 8.41
N ALA A 2 -15.25 28.94 7.47
CA ALA A 2 -15.43 28.15 6.26
C ALA A 2 -15.44 26.67 6.69
N GLY A 3 -16.59 26.01 6.54
CA GLY A 3 -16.70 24.59 6.85
C GLY A 3 -15.77 23.79 5.95
N TYR A 4 -15.10 22.78 6.50
CA TYR A 4 -14.31 21.84 5.72
C TYR A 4 -15.27 21.09 4.77
N THR A 5 -15.25 21.43 3.48
CA THR A 5 -15.96 20.68 2.45
C THR A 5 -15.16 19.42 2.16
N VAL A 6 -15.60 18.30 2.73
CA VAL A 6 -15.02 17.00 2.41
C VAL A 6 -15.50 16.56 1.02
N ARG A 7 -14.57 16.02 0.23
CA ARG A 7 -14.81 15.54 -1.13
C ARG A 7 -14.62 14.02 -1.17
N PRO A 8 -15.70 13.23 -0.95
CA PRO A 8 -15.60 11.78 -0.87
C PRO A 8 -14.99 11.15 -2.13
N ASP A 9 -15.22 11.73 -3.30
CA ASP A 9 -14.66 11.20 -4.56
C ASP A 9 -13.14 11.38 -4.65
N GLU A 10 -12.60 12.47 -4.11
CA GLU A 10 -11.14 12.68 -4.04
C GLU A 10 -10.50 11.71 -3.04
N LEU A 11 -11.16 11.45 -1.92
CA LEU A 11 -10.71 10.46 -0.93
C LEU A 11 -10.72 9.03 -1.51
N ASP A 12 -11.80 8.66 -2.20
CA ASP A 12 -11.94 7.37 -2.87
C ASP A 12 -10.90 7.20 -3.99
N GLY A 13 -10.69 8.24 -4.81
CA GLY A 13 -9.65 8.26 -5.83
C GLY A 13 -8.24 8.11 -5.26
N ALA A 14 -7.91 8.88 -4.23
CA ALA A 14 -6.61 8.79 -3.54
C ALA A 14 -6.41 7.42 -2.89
N GLY A 15 -7.44 6.85 -2.29
CA GLY A 15 -7.39 5.50 -1.73
C GLY A 15 -7.20 4.42 -2.79
N LYS A 16 -7.86 4.51 -3.95
CA LYS A 16 -7.64 3.58 -5.07
C LYS A 16 -6.21 3.66 -5.62
N ALA A 17 -5.70 4.87 -5.83
CA ALA A 17 -4.31 5.08 -6.25
C ALA A 17 -3.31 4.53 -5.22
N GLY A 18 -3.56 4.73 -3.93
CA GLY A 18 -2.73 4.18 -2.85
C GLY A 18 -2.72 2.64 -2.84
N LYS A 19 -3.88 1.99 -3.06
CA LYS A 19 -3.94 0.52 -3.20
C LYS A 19 -3.20 0.02 -4.43
N GLU A 20 -3.30 0.73 -5.55
CA GLU A 20 -2.60 0.38 -6.79
C GLU A 20 -1.09 0.41 -6.58
N VAL A 21 -0.55 1.50 -6.03
CA VAL A 21 0.88 1.64 -5.74
C VAL A 21 1.34 0.57 -4.73
N ALA A 22 0.59 0.32 -3.66
CA ALA A 22 0.92 -0.76 -2.72
C ALA A 22 0.95 -2.14 -3.40
N GLY A 23 0.04 -2.39 -4.34
CA GLY A 23 0.01 -3.59 -5.16
C GLY A 23 1.22 -3.71 -6.08
N GLN A 24 1.60 -2.62 -6.78
CA GLN A 24 2.79 -2.56 -7.63
C GLN A 24 4.06 -2.85 -6.82
N MET A 25 4.21 -2.21 -5.65
CA MET A 25 5.35 -2.46 -4.76
C MET A 25 5.46 -3.93 -4.37
N ARG A 26 4.35 -4.58 -4.00
CA ARG A 26 4.33 -6.02 -3.68
C ARG A 26 4.60 -6.91 -4.90
N GLY A 27 4.21 -6.49 -6.10
CA GLY A 27 4.44 -7.23 -7.35
C GLY A 27 5.89 -7.15 -7.84
N GLU A 28 6.56 -6.01 -7.65
CA GLU A 28 7.94 -5.80 -8.08
C GLU A 28 8.97 -6.38 -7.11
N LEU A 29 8.65 -6.46 -5.81
CA LEU A 29 9.56 -7.01 -4.79
C LEU A 29 10.03 -8.45 -5.11
N PRO A 30 9.14 -9.40 -5.46
CA PRO A 30 9.54 -10.75 -5.88
C PRO A 30 10.35 -10.77 -7.17
N ALA A 31 10.02 -9.92 -8.16
CA ALA A 31 10.72 -9.87 -9.43
C ALA A 31 12.19 -9.44 -9.24
N TYR A 32 12.43 -8.46 -8.37
CA TYR A 32 13.78 -8.08 -7.98
C TYR A 32 14.51 -9.23 -7.29
N THR A 33 13.87 -9.95 -6.35
CA THR A 33 14.50 -11.11 -5.70
C THR A 33 14.87 -12.20 -6.71
N GLN A 34 14.02 -12.45 -7.70
CA GLN A 34 14.22 -13.53 -8.66
C GLN A 34 15.30 -13.17 -9.70
N GLU A 35 15.34 -11.95 -10.23
CA GLU A 35 16.40 -11.53 -11.17
C GLU A 35 17.78 -11.37 -10.49
N HIS A 36 17.82 -10.88 -9.24
CA HIS A 36 19.10 -10.65 -8.54
C HIS A 36 19.67 -11.85 -7.79
N TYR A 37 18.87 -12.88 -7.48
CA TYR A 37 19.39 -14.14 -6.90
C TYR A 37 19.44 -15.30 -7.90
N SER A 38 18.61 -15.31 -8.96
CA SER A 38 18.51 -16.47 -9.87
C SER A 38 19.35 -16.32 -11.14
N ASP A 39 19.93 -15.15 -11.42
CA ASP A 39 20.95 -15.05 -12.46
C ASP A 39 22.30 -15.50 -11.87
N PRO A 40 22.87 -16.62 -12.32
CA PRO A 40 24.21 -17.04 -11.89
C PRO A 40 25.32 -16.04 -12.27
N LYS A 41 25.01 -14.94 -12.97
CA LYS A 41 25.87 -13.76 -13.15
C LYS A 41 25.51 -12.56 -12.26
N SER A 42 24.34 -12.54 -11.62
CA SER A 42 23.97 -11.55 -10.60
C SER A 42 24.30 -12.05 -9.18
N ALA A 43 24.30 -13.38 -8.99
CA ALA A 43 24.98 -14.07 -7.90
C ALA A 43 26.52 -14.06 -8.05
N ASP A 44 27.03 -13.69 -9.25
CA ASP A 44 28.47 -13.51 -9.53
C ASP A 44 28.80 -12.26 -10.37
N ALA A 45 28.69 -11.09 -9.75
CA ALA A 45 29.79 -10.13 -9.82
C ALA A 45 30.52 -10.08 -8.46
N PRO A 46 31.04 -11.24 -8.02
CA PRO A 46 32.48 -11.32 -7.85
C PRO A 46 32.99 -12.59 -8.49
N SER A 47 33.01 -12.64 -9.82
CA SER A 47 33.59 -13.73 -10.60
C SER A 47 35.12 -13.77 -10.49
N ASN A 48 35.65 -14.04 -9.29
CA ASN A 48 36.97 -14.61 -8.93
C ASN A 48 37.53 -14.10 -7.58
N GLY A 49 36.79 -13.32 -6.77
CA GLY A 49 37.38 -12.61 -5.63
C GLY A 49 36.81 -12.89 -4.23
N LEU A 50 35.53 -13.27 -4.10
CA LEU A 50 34.83 -13.22 -2.81
C LEU A 50 34.18 -14.54 -2.38
N TYR A 51 34.53 -15.66 -3.01
CA TYR A 51 34.15 -16.99 -2.51
C TYR A 51 34.87 -17.24 -1.17
N GLY A 52 34.14 -17.08 -0.05
CA GLY A 52 34.67 -17.21 1.31
C GLY A 52 34.73 -15.92 2.14
N TRP A 53 34.34 -14.77 1.58
CA TRP A 53 34.26 -13.51 2.35
C TRP A 53 32.90 -13.37 3.03
N LYS A 54 32.89 -12.96 4.31
CA LYS A 54 31.70 -12.62 5.13
C LYS A 54 30.77 -11.53 4.54
N ILE A 55 31.04 -11.08 3.31
CA ILE A 55 30.30 -10.04 2.59
C ILE A 55 29.00 -10.61 2.01
N GLY A 56 28.96 -11.88 1.58
CA GLY A 56 27.73 -12.50 1.08
C GLY A 56 26.61 -12.50 2.11
N SER A 57 26.88 -12.98 3.34
CA SER A 57 25.88 -12.99 4.41
C SER A 57 25.51 -11.60 4.93
N ALA A 58 26.39 -10.61 4.83
CA ALA A 58 26.08 -9.23 5.16
C ALA A 58 25.19 -8.58 4.08
N ALA A 59 25.41 -8.90 2.81
CA ALA A 59 24.58 -8.46 1.70
C ALA A 59 23.18 -9.11 1.76
N ASP A 60 23.11 -10.42 2.02
CA ASP A 60 21.84 -11.15 2.23
C ASP A 60 21.04 -10.52 3.37
N ARG A 61 21.70 -10.23 4.49
CA ARG A 61 21.03 -9.59 5.63
C ARG A 61 20.56 -8.17 5.35
N CYS A 62 21.36 -7.38 4.61
CA CYS A 62 20.97 -6.04 4.17
C CYS A 62 19.74 -6.12 3.27
N TRP A 63 19.72 -7.11 2.38
CA TRP A 63 18.62 -7.39 1.48
C TRP A 63 17.34 -7.79 2.23
N ASP A 64 17.41 -8.72 3.17
CA ASP A 64 16.28 -9.13 4.01
C ASP A 64 15.66 -7.94 4.76
N VAL A 65 16.50 -7.07 5.32
CA VAL A 65 16.06 -5.86 6.02
C VAL A 65 15.38 -4.90 5.04
N TRP A 66 15.96 -4.68 3.87
CA TRP A 66 15.37 -3.81 2.84
C TRP A 66 14.02 -4.34 2.35
N HIS A 67 13.93 -5.63 2.05
CA HIS A 67 12.69 -6.30 1.65
C HIS A 67 11.63 -6.21 2.75
N THR A 68 12.02 -6.37 4.02
CA THR A 68 11.13 -6.20 5.17
C THR A 68 10.58 -4.76 5.24
N HIS A 69 11.44 -3.76 5.07
CA HIS A 69 11.01 -2.36 5.09
C HIS A 69 10.05 -2.01 3.96
N LEU A 70 10.30 -2.48 2.74
CA LEU A 70 9.42 -2.21 1.60
C LEU A 70 8.07 -2.91 1.72
N ASN A 71 8.04 -4.16 2.21
CA ASN A 71 6.78 -4.83 2.51
C ASN A 71 5.99 -4.09 3.60
N ASN A 72 6.67 -3.61 4.64
CA ASN A 72 6.04 -2.82 5.70
C ASN A 72 5.48 -1.49 5.16
N LEU A 73 6.22 -0.82 4.27
CA LEU A 73 5.77 0.42 3.63
C LEU A 73 4.55 0.18 2.75
N ALA A 74 4.55 -0.88 1.94
CA ALA A 74 3.40 -1.25 1.13
C ALA A 74 2.17 -1.55 2.00
N GLY A 75 2.34 -2.27 3.13
CA GLY A 75 1.27 -2.51 4.09
C GLY A 75 0.72 -1.23 4.75
N GLN A 76 1.59 -0.29 5.10
CA GLN A 76 1.16 1.01 5.65
C GLN A 76 0.38 1.83 4.61
N LEU A 77 0.85 1.87 3.37
CA LEU A 77 0.17 2.55 2.27
C LEU A 77 -1.20 1.95 1.99
N GLU A 78 -1.30 0.62 1.99
CA GLU A 78 -2.56 -0.12 1.84
C GLU A 78 -3.55 0.18 2.97
N GLY A 79 -3.07 0.24 4.22
CA GLY A 79 -3.88 0.62 5.38
C GLY A 79 -4.39 2.07 5.29
N ALA A 80 -3.52 3.01 4.94
CA ALA A 80 -3.90 4.42 4.73
C ALA A 80 -4.92 4.55 3.59
N ALA A 81 -4.70 3.86 2.49
CA ALA A 81 -5.61 3.81 1.35
C ALA A 81 -6.99 3.24 1.72
N GLY A 82 -7.03 2.18 2.52
CA GLY A 82 -8.27 1.64 3.09
C GLY A 82 -9.03 2.67 3.92
N ASN A 83 -8.33 3.39 4.80
CA ASN A 83 -8.95 4.43 5.63
C ASN A 83 -9.57 5.55 4.79
N LEU A 84 -8.93 5.96 3.69
CA LEU A 84 -9.47 6.99 2.79
C LEU A 84 -10.76 6.52 2.11
N ILE A 85 -10.79 5.28 1.61
CA ILE A 85 -11.99 4.68 0.99
C ILE A 85 -13.12 4.55 2.02
N THR A 86 -12.84 4.00 3.21
CA THR A 86 -13.84 3.89 4.28
C THR A 86 -14.37 5.26 4.70
N THR A 87 -13.49 6.27 4.77
CA THR A 87 -13.91 7.65 5.07
C THR A 87 -14.86 8.17 3.99
N ALA A 88 -14.53 8.00 2.71
CA ALA A 88 -15.39 8.38 1.60
C ALA A 88 -16.77 7.71 1.67
N GLU A 89 -16.81 6.40 1.94
CA GLU A 89 -18.04 5.62 2.11
C GLU A 89 -18.88 6.14 3.28
N ASN A 90 -18.25 6.46 4.41
CA ASN A 90 -18.94 7.00 5.58
C ASN A 90 -19.60 8.35 5.28
N TYR A 91 -18.91 9.24 4.56
CA TYR A 91 -19.52 10.52 4.14
C TYR A 91 -20.72 10.31 3.21
N ARG A 92 -20.62 9.40 2.22
CA ARG A 92 -21.74 9.08 1.32
C ARG A 92 -22.95 8.51 2.07
N LYS A 93 -22.72 7.60 3.03
CA LYS A 93 -23.78 7.03 3.88
C LYS A 93 -24.44 8.08 4.78
N ALA A 94 -23.64 8.97 5.35
CA ALA A 94 -24.15 10.07 6.18
C ALA A 94 -25.03 11.02 5.36
N GLU A 95 -24.59 11.38 4.15
CA GLU A 95 -25.36 12.23 3.24
C GLU A 95 -26.70 11.57 2.86
N GLN A 96 -26.68 10.30 2.43
CA GLN A 96 -27.90 9.56 2.08
C GLN A 96 -28.88 9.47 3.26
N THR A 97 -28.37 9.24 4.47
CA THR A 97 -29.19 9.20 5.68
C THR A 97 -29.79 10.58 6.00
N GLY A 98 -29.01 11.64 5.80
CA GLY A 98 -29.46 13.03 5.93
C GLY A 98 -30.59 13.36 4.96
N VAL A 99 -30.41 13.04 3.68
CA VAL A 99 -31.40 13.23 2.61
C VAL A 99 -32.69 12.46 2.94
N LEU A 100 -32.61 11.17 3.29
CA LEU A 100 -33.78 10.37 3.68
C LEU A 100 -34.57 10.98 4.86
N ARG A 101 -33.87 11.57 5.83
CA ARG A 101 -34.50 12.27 6.97
C ARG A 101 -35.20 13.56 6.56
N LEU A 102 -34.66 14.29 5.59
CA LEU A 102 -35.21 15.56 5.11
C LEU A 102 -36.40 15.34 4.17
N ASP A 103 -36.39 14.26 3.39
CA ASP A 103 -37.43 13.90 2.44
C ASP A 103 -38.69 13.31 3.11
N GLY A 104 -38.73 13.26 4.45
CA GLY A 104 -39.91 12.91 5.23
C GLY A 104 -40.27 11.43 5.23
N THR A 105 -39.40 10.54 4.74
CA THR A 105 -39.59 9.09 4.93
C THR A 105 -39.20 8.76 6.37
N PRO A 106 -40.13 8.38 7.26
CA PRO A 106 -39.77 7.98 8.61
C PRO A 106 -38.95 6.70 8.48
N GLY A 107 -37.66 6.77 8.78
CA GLY A 107 -36.85 5.60 9.07
C GLY A 107 -37.52 4.87 10.23
N GLY A 108 -38.29 3.85 9.89
CA GLY A 108 -38.95 2.98 10.85
C GLY A 108 -37.90 2.42 11.78
N ALA A 109 -37.99 2.80 13.04
CA ALA A 109 -37.28 2.14 14.11
C ALA A 109 -37.69 0.67 14.16
N GLN A 110 -36.70 -0.22 14.15
CA GLN A 110 -36.64 -1.46 14.92
C GLN A 110 -35.19 -1.92 15.02
#